data_AF-A0A7R9WLT5-F1
#
_entry.id   AF-A0A7R9WLT5-F1
#
_cell.length_a   1.000
_cell.length_b   1.000
_cell.length_c   1.000
_cell.angle_alpha   90.00
_cell.angle_beta   90.00
_cell.angle_gamma   90.00
#
_symmetry.space_group_name_H-M   'P 1'
#
loop_
_entity.id
_entity.type
_entity.pdbx_description
1 polymer ?
#
loop_
_entity_poly.entity_id
_entity_poly.type
_entity_poly.pdbx_seq_one_letter_code
_entity_poly.pdbx_strand_id
1 'polypeptide(L)'
;SFVFIDGVISVWRNSGFPIQIMDFHGKRHVSEQFLCDHVPDAPRSCEYIKQKHENPPQMVIDMLTSVCQDIVFAAAARGVISEEKQRTMRKRKLDGRLHQHLGKALNKKLADFPLICPPDNELEELLNMSLAIEKEWMPERRVSPDGEAAHRSAFHRTAYVKREYCEVDMGRLFEGVTTWDGLLEALNKTWS
;
A
#
# COMPACT_ATOMS: atom_id res chain seq x y z
N SER A 1 -9.05 9.44 -6.59
CA SER A 1 -10.30 8.71 -6.88
C SER A 1 -10.83 8.09 -5.58
N PHE A 2 -11.48 8.89 -4.72
CA PHE A 2 -12.10 8.44 -3.46
C PHE A 2 -13.63 8.30 -3.58
N VAL A 3 -14.19 8.72 -4.72
CA VAL A 3 -15.62 8.70 -5.06
C VAL A 3 -16.25 7.30 -5.00
N PHE A 4 -15.43 6.24 -5.06
CA PHE A 4 -15.93 4.87 -5.09
C PHE A 4 -16.46 4.39 -3.74
N ILE A 5 -15.81 4.74 -2.63
CA ILE A 5 -16.21 4.26 -1.30
C ILE A 5 -17.53 4.92 -0.87
N ASP A 6 -17.64 6.24 -0.97
CA ASP A 6 -18.86 6.97 -0.60
C ASP A 6 -20.07 6.57 -1.46
N GLY A 7 -19.85 6.37 -2.77
CA GLY A 7 -20.89 5.92 -3.69
C GLY A 7 -21.41 4.54 -3.34
N VAL A 8 -20.52 3.56 -3.14
CA VAL A 8 -20.89 2.18 -2.81
C VAL A 8 -21.53 2.09 -1.41
N ILE A 9 -21.04 2.88 -0.45
CA ILE A 9 -21.59 2.93 0.92
C ILE A 9 -23.06 3.35 0.92
N SER A 10 -23.40 4.40 0.19
CA SER A 10 -24.79 4.89 0.13
C SER A 10 -25.74 3.83 -0.45
N VAL A 11 -25.28 3.11 -1.48
CA VAL A 11 -26.03 2.03 -2.12
C VAL A 11 -26.25 0.86 -1.15
N TRP A 12 -25.21 0.47 -0.41
CA TRP A 12 -25.30 -0.61 0.58
C TRP A 12 -26.27 -0.28 1.70
N ARG A 13 -26.28 0.94 2.25
CA ARG A 13 -27.26 1.31 3.30
C ARG A 13 -28.70 1.28 2.82
N ASN A 14 -28.93 1.70 1.59
CA ASN A 14 -30.29 1.81 1.03
C ASN A 14 -30.84 0.47 0.52
N SER A 15 -30.02 -0.59 0.51
CA SER A 15 -30.37 -1.89 -0.06
C SER A 15 -31.23 -2.78 0.86
N GLY A 16 -31.36 -2.42 2.14
CA GLY A 16 -32.24 -3.10 3.09
C GLY A 16 -31.80 -4.49 3.55
N PHE A 17 -30.59 -4.96 3.17
CA PHE A 17 -30.02 -6.19 3.71
C PHE A 17 -29.08 -5.91 4.90
N PRO A 18 -28.98 -6.84 5.87
CA PRO A 18 -28.08 -6.69 7.00
C PRO A 18 -26.63 -6.71 6.53
N ILE A 19 -25.87 -5.67 6.89
CA ILE A 19 -24.44 -5.54 6.60
C ILE A 19 -23.69 -5.77 7.90
N GLN A 20 -22.75 -6.71 7.88
CA GLN A 20 -21.80 -6.92 8.97
C GLN A 20 -20.40 -6.56 8.47
N ILE A 21 -19.75 -5.63 9.17
CA ILE A 21 -18.36 -5.27 8.92
C ILE A 21 -17.51 -6.20 9.79
N MET A 22 -16.58 -6.91 9.16
CA MET A 22 -15.72 -7.85 9.85
C MET A 22 -14.34 -7.23 10.04
N ASP A 23 -13.91 -7.18 11.30
CA ASP A 23 -12.57 -6.76 11.69
C ASP A 23 -11.67 -7.99 11.82
N PHE A 24 -10.72 -8.13 10.90
CA PHE A 24 -9.77 -9.26 10.89
C PHE A 24 -8.36 -8.90 11.38
N HIS A 25 -8.24 -7.99 12.35
CA HIS A 25 -6.94 -7.57 12.91
C HIS A 25 -6.37 -8.51 14.01
N GLY A 26 -6.87 -9.74 14.11
CA GLY A 26 -6.42 -10.75 15.10
C GLY A 26 -5.19 -11.59 14.69
N LYS A 27 -4.72 -12.44 15.62
CA LYS A 27 -3.57 -13.37 15.39
C LYS A 27 -3.88 -14.54 14.45
N ARG A 28 -5.17 -14.87 14.27
CA ARG A 28 -5.64 -15.96 13.39
C ARG A 28 -5.63 -15.51 11.93
N HIS A 29 -5.46 -16.44 10.99
CA HIS A 29 -5.54 -16.13 9.56
C HIS A 29 -6.93 -15.56 9.21
N VAL A 30 -7.01 -14.59 8.28
CA VAL A 30 -8.28 -13.96 7.88
C VAL A 30 -9.31 -15.01 7.46
N SER A 31 -8.91 -15.98 6.65
CA SER A 31 -9.78 -17.09 6.24
C SER A 31 -10.20 -18.00 7.39
N GLU A 32 -9.37 -18.16 8.43
CA GLU A 32 -9.75 -18.90 9.63
C GLU A 32 -10.84 -18.14 10.40
N GLN A 33 -10.62 -16.85 10.68
CA GLN A 33 -11.62 -16.02 11.38
C GLN A 33 -12.94 -15.97 10.59
N PHE A 34 -12.88 -15.74 9.28
CA PHE A 34 -14.07 -15.72 8.43
C PHE A 34 -14.83 -17.05 8.44
N LEU A 35 -14.16 -18.16 8.12
CA LEU A 35 -14.82 -19.47 7.99
C LEU A 35 -15.32 -20.01 9.34
N CYS A 36 -14.59 -19.75 10.42
CA CYS A 36 -14.94 -20.30 11.73
C CYS A 36 -15.94 -19.43 12.50
N ASP A 37 -15.89 -18.10 12.33
CA ASP A 37 -16.68 -17.19 13.17
C ASP A 37 -17.91 -16.62 12.44
N HIS A 38 -17.90 -16.56 11.10
CA HIS A 38 -18.92 -15.85 10.32
C HIS A 38 -19.65 -16.68 9.26
N VAL A 39 -19.11 -17.83 8.83
CA VAL A 39 -19.79 -18.70 7.85
C VAL A 39 -20.56 -19.80 8.60
N PRO A 40 -21.91 -19.76 8.62
CA PRO A 40 -22.69 -20.82 9.23
C PRO A 40 -22.48 -22.15 8.50
N ASP A 41 -22.55 -23.26 9.24
CA ASP A 41 -22.46 -24.62 8.72
C ASP A 41 -21.19 -24.96 7.92
N ALA A 42 -20.06 -24.31 8.26
CA ALA A 42 -18.75 -24.55 7.64
C ALA A 42 -17.70 -25.31 8.51
N PRO A 43 -18.05 -26.34 9.31
CA PRO A 43 -17.11 -26.96 10.24
C PRO A 43 -15.92 -27.62 9.54
N ARG A 44 -16.16 -28.29 8.40
CA ARG A 44 -15.09 -28.94 7.63
C ARG A 44 -14.10 -27.93 7.04
N SER A 45 -14.60 -26.79 6.57
CA SER A 45 -13.77 -25.72 6.02
C SER A 45 -12.96 -25.04 7.13
N CYS A 46 -13.57 -24.83 8.31
CA CYS A 46 -12.90 -24.32 9.50
C CYS A 46 -11.80 -25.28 10.01
N GLU A 47 -12.06 -26.59 10.05
CA GLU A 47 -11.05 -27.58 10.43
C GLU A 47 -9.90 -27.64 9.43
N TYR A 48 -10.21 -27.64 8.13
CA TYR A 48 -9.21 -27.64 7.08
C TYR A 48 -8.26 -26.45 7.19
N ILE A 49 -8.79 -25.23 7.37
CA ILE A 49 -7.95 -24.03 7.46
C ILE A 49 -7.13 -23.98 8.76
N LYS A 50 -7.67 -24.49 9.89
CA LYS A 50 -6.92 -24.62 11.15
C LYS A 50 -5.74 -25.58 11.05
N GLN A 51 -5.88 -26.66 10.28
CA GLN A 51 -4.83 -27.65 10.05
C GLN A 51 -3.82 -27.21 8.98
N LYS A 52 -4.19 -26.22 8.17
CA LYS A 52 -3.32 -25.64 7.15
C LYS A 52 -2.29 -24.75 7.85
N HIS A 53 -1.14 -25.31 8.18
CA HIS A 53 0.06 -24.57 8.64
C HIS A 53 0.70 -23.75 7.51
N GLU A 54 -0.10 -22.98 6.77
CA GLU A 54 0.45 -21.96 5.89
C GLU A 54 0.71 -20.72 6.73
N ASN A 55 1.96 -20.28 6.75
CA ASN A 55 2.27 -18.94 7.23
C ASN A 55 1.32 -17.98 6.48
N PRO A 56 0.62 -17.07 7.19
CA PRO A 56 -0.22 -16.10 6.51
C PRO A 56 0.62 -15.45 5.42
N PRO A 57 0.17 -15.44 4.15
CA PRO A 57 0.88 -14.68 3.14
C PRO A 57 0.94 -13.26 3.67
N GLN A 58 2.15 -12.81 3.98
CA GLN A 58 2.38 -11.41 4.29
C GLN A 58 2.08 -10.66 3.00
N MET A 59 0.84 -10.19 2.86
CA MET A 59 0.47 -9.18 1.87
C MET A 59 1.03 -7.84 2.36
N VAL A 60 2.34 -7.79 2.58
CA VAL A 60 3.04 -6.53 2.71
C VAL A 60 3.18 -6.08 1.26
N ILE A 61 2.24 -5.25 0.81
CA ILE A 61 2.53 -4.37 -0.31
C ILE A 61 3.65 -3.46 0.19
N ASP A 62 4.87 -3.89 -0.06
CA ASP A 62 6.03 -3.07 0.20
C ASP A 62 5.95 -1.89 -0.77
N MET A 63 5.81 -0.68 -0.22
CA MET A 63 5.77 0.55 -1.02
C MET A 63 6.98 0.66 -1.96
N LEU A 64 8.13 0.11 -1.57
CA LEU A 64 9.30 0.04 -2.43
C LEU A 64 9.05 -0.83 -3.67
N THR A 65 8.27 -1.91 -3.55
CA THR A 65 7.88 -2.74 -4.70
C THR A 65 7.02 -1.95 -5.68
N SER A 66 6.04 -1.17 -5.19
CA SER A 66 5.22 -0.30 -6.05
C SER A 66 6.10 0.73 -6.78
N VAL A 67 6.96 1.42 -6.03
CA VAL A 67 7.92 2.38 -6.60
C VAL A 67 8.80 1.74 -7.67
N CYS A 68 9.31 0.53 -7.44
CA CYS A 68 10.12 -0.17 -8.44
C CYS A 68 9.34 -0.40 -9.74
N GLN A 69 8.07 -0.80 -9.63
CA GLN A 69 7.21 -1.01 -10.80
C GLN A 69 6.96 0.29 -11.56
N ASP A 70 6.72 1.39 -10.84
CA ASP A 70 6.49 2.70 -11.44
C ASP A 70 7.75 3.23 -12.13
N ILE A 71 8.93 3.07 -11.50
CA ILE A 71 10.22 3.43 -12.10
C ILE A 71 10.48 2.61 -13.36
N VAL A 72 10.28 1.29 -13.32
CA VAL A 72 10.49 0.42 -14.49
C VAL A 72 9.53 0.81 -15.62
N PHE A 73 8.28 1.09 -15.30
CA PHE A 73 7.29 1.54 -16.28
C PHE A 73 7.68 2.89 -16.89
N ALA A 74 8.04 3.88 -16.07
CA ALA A 74 8.48 5.19 -16.53
C ALA A 74 9.76 5.11 -17.39
N ALA A 75 10.71 4.25 -17.02
CA ALA A 75 11.93 4.01 -17.77
C ALA A 75 11.64 3.39 -19.15
N ALA A 76 10.70 2.45 -19.22
CA ALA A 76 10.25 1.88 -20.49
C ALA A 76 9.57 2.93 -21.37
N ALA A 77 8.64 3.72 -20.80
CA ALA A 77 7.92 4.76 -21.52
C ALA A 77 8.84 5.86 -22.08
N ARG A 78 9.97 6.11 -21.42
CA ARG A 78 10.97 7.12 -21.82
C ARG A 78 12.11 6.57 -22.69
N GLY A 79 12.07 5.29 -23.07
CA GLY A 79 13.11 4.66 -23.88
C GLY A 79 14.44 4.41 -23.17
N VAL A 80 14.49 4.61 -21.84
CA VAL A 80 15.68 4.33 -20.99
C VAL A 80 15.96 2.83 -20.94
N ILE A 81 14.93 2.00 -21.05
CA ILE A 81 15.02 0.55 -21.27
C ILE A 81 14.65 0.27 -22.73
N SER A 82 15.61 -0.25 -23.51
CA SER A 82 15.35 -0.63 -24.91
C SER A 82 14.25 -1.69 -25.05
N GLU A 83 13.50 -1.66 -26.14
CA GLU A 83 12.46 -2.67 -26.43
C GLU A 83 13.02 -4.09 -26.41
N GLU A 84 14.25 -4.28 -26.89
CA GLU A 84 14.93 -5.57 -26.84
C GLU A 84 15.15 -6.05 -25.40
N LYS A 85 15.56 -5.15 -24.50
CA LYS A 85 15.75 -5.45 -23.08
C LYS A 85 14.39 -5.71 -22.39
N GLN A 86 13.31 -5.06 -22.82
CA GLN A 86 11.94 -5.34 -22.36
C GLN A 86 11.42 -6.71 -22.83
N ARG A 87 11.71 -7.10 -24.08
CA ARG A 87 11.35 -8.42 -24.63
C ARG A 87 12.15 -9.54 -23.97
N THR A 88 13.44 -9.30 -23.73
CA THR A 88 14.36 -10.30 -23.16
C THR A 88 14.20 -10.43 -21.64
N MET A 89 14.00 -9.32 -20.93
CA MET A 89 13.71 -9.31 -19.50
C MET A 89 12.22 -9.04 -19.25
N ARG A 90 11.45 -10.11 -19.04
CA ARG A 90 10.06 -10.02 -18.56
C ARG A 90 9.97 -8.99 -17.42
N LYS A 91 9.04 -8.02 -17.50
CA LYS A 91 8.84 -6.93 -16.52
C LYS A 91 9.05 -7.36 -15.05
N ARG A 92 8.41 -8.44 -14.63
CA ARG A 92 8.52 -9.01 -13.27
C ARG A 92 9.96 -9.32 -12.80
N LYS A 93 10.86 -9.71 -13.71
CA LYS A 93 12.28 -9.95 -13.40
C LYS A 93 13.03 -8.64 -13.22
N LEU A 94 12.67 -7.59 -13.95
CA LEU A 94 13.30 -6.28 -13.82
C LEU A 94 12.88 -5.61 -12.50
N ASP A 95 11.58 -5.64 -12.19
CA ASP A 95 11.02 -5.14 -10.93
C ASP A 95 11.68 -5.81 -9.73
N GLY A 96 11.76 -7.15 -9.73
CA GLY A 96 12.38 -7.91 -8.65
C GLY A 96 13.88 -7.65 -8.47
N ARG A 97 14.62 -7.44 -9.56
CA ARG A 97 16.04 -7.08 -9.50
C ARG A 97 16.25 -5.66 -8.98
N LEU A 98 15.44 -4.72 -9.43
CA LEU A 98 15.48 -3.34 -8.95
C LEU A 98 15.14 -3.29 -7.46
N HIS A 99 14.10 -4.00 -7.05
CA HIS A 99 13.71 -4.12 -5.65
C HIS A 99 14.82 -4.72 -4.78
N GLN A 100 15.45 -5.80 -5.24
CA GLN A 100 16.60 -6.39 -4.53
C GLN A 100 17.78 -5.40 -4.43
N HIS A 101 18.07 -4.67 -5.49
CA HIS A 101 19.15 -3.69 -5.51
C HIS A 101 18.87 -2.53 -4.54
N LEU A 102 17.70 -1.89 -4.65
CA LEU A 102 17.32 -0.75 -3.82
C LEU A 102 17.16 -1.17 -2.35
N GLY A 103 16.40 -2.24 -2.09
CA GLY A 103 16.04 -2.65 -0.74
C GLY A 103 17.16 -3.40 0.00
N LYS A 104 17.91 -4.29 -0.66
CA LYS A 104 18.94 -5.10 0.01
C LYS A 104 20.35 -4.56 -0.13
N ALA A 105 20.72 -4.04 -1.31
CA ALA A 105 22.09 -3.57 -1.52
C ALA A 105 22.27 -2.11 -1.06
N LEU A 106 21.28 -1.25 -1.34
CA LEU A 106 21.35 0.18 -1.00
C LEU A 106 20.55 0.55 0.26
N ASN A 107 19.74 -0.37 0.81
CA ASN A 107 18.87 -0.15 1.95
C ASN A 107 17.97 1.11 1.81
N LYS A 108 17.54 1.40 0.58
CA LYS A 108 16.68 2.53 0.24
C LYS A 108 15.26 2.28 0.73
N LYS A 109 14.64 3.34 1.25
CA LYS A 109 13.24 3.45 1.62
C LYS A 109 12.57 4.47 0.71
N LEU A 110 11.24 4.53 0.74
CA LEU A 110 10.47 5.52 -0.03
C LEU A 110 10.94 6.96 0.22
N ALA A 111 11.26 7.29 1.48
CA ALA A 111 11.74 8.61 1.87
C ALA A 111 13.10 9.01 1.26
N ASP A 112 13.84 8.09 0.63
CA ASP A 112 15.14 8.35 0.03
C ASP A 112 15.07 8.75 -1.45
N PHE A 113 13.86 8.81 -2.03
CA PHE A 113 13.60 9.22 -3.41
C PHE A 113 13.22 10.70 -3.50
N PRO A 114 13.28 11.34 -4.69
CA PRO A 114 12.66 12.64 -4.84
C PRO A 114 11.15 12.45 -4.77
N LEU A 115 10.46 13.17 -3.88
CA LEU A 115 9.04 12.97 -3.61
C LEU A 115 8.23 14.22 -3.92
N ILE A 116 7.04 14.00 -4.46
CA ILE A 116 5.94 14.97 -4.51
C ILE A 116 4.92 14.49 -3.48
N CYS A 117 4.74 15.28 -2.43
CA CYS A 117 3.80 14.96 -1.36
C CYS A 117 2.54 15.84 -1.47
N PRO A 118 1.37 15.32 -1.09
CA PRO A 118 0.17 16.14 -0.94
C PRO A 118 0.42 17.28 0.06
N PRO A 119 -0.20 18.46 -0.15
CA PRO A 119 -0.10 19.56 0.79
C PRO A 119 -0.83 19.24 2.11
N ASP A 120 -0.46 19.95 3.18
CA ASP A 120 -0.96 19.66 4.54
C ASP A 120 -2.49 19.72 4.66
N ASN A 121 -3.14 20.62 3.91
CA ASN A 121 -4.60 20.72 3.91
C ASN A 121 -5.27 19.46 3.32
N GLU A 122 -4.69 18.86 2.28
CA GLU A 122 -5.21 17.61 1.70
C GLU A 122 -4.95 16.43 2.63
N LEU A 123 -3.79 16.39 3.29
CA LEU A 123 -3.48 15.36 4.29
C LEU A 123 -4.42 15.45 5.51
N GLU A 124 -4.74 16.66 5.96
CA GLU A 124 -5.69 16.88 7.06
C GLU A 124 -7.12 16.51 6.63
N GLU A 125 -7.52 16.78 5.38
CA GLU A 125 -8.79 16.31 4.83
C GLU A 125 -8.88 14.77 4.83
N LEU A 126 -7.83 14.09 4.36
CA LEU A 126 -7.75 12.63 4.39
C LEU A 126 -7.82 12.06 5.80
N LEU A 127 -7.15 12.69 6.77
CA LEU A 127 -7.23 12.30 8.19
C LEU A 127 -8.64 12.48 8.75
N ASN A 128 -9.29 13.61 8.44
CA ASN A 128 -10.64 13.86 8.93
C ASN A 128 -11.66 12.89 8.31
N MET A 129 -11.48 12.52 7.03
CA MET A 129 -12.26 11.46 6.38
C MET A 129 -12.04 10.10 7.07
N SER A 130 -10.79 9.70 7.33
CA SER A 130 -10.51 8.41 7.97
C SER A 130 -11.08 8.33 9.39
N LEU A 131 -11.00 9.42 10.16
CA LEU A 131 -11.61 9.53 11.49
C LEU A 131 -13.14 9.54 11.46
N ALA A 132 -13.75 10.11 10.41
CA ALA A 132 -15.19 10.08 10.22
C ALA A 132 -15.68 8.65 9.93
N ILE A 133 -14.98 7.92 9.05
CA ILE A 133 -15.27 6.51 8.74
C ILE A 133 -15.15 5.66 10.00
N GLU A 134 -14.05 5.80 10.76
CA GLU A 134 -13.86 5.04 12.00
C GLU A 134 -14.97 5.33 13.03
N LYS A 135 -15.39 6.60 13.16
CA LYS A 135 -16.51 6.97 14.04
C LYS A 135 -17.78 6.20 13.74
N GLU A 136 -18.06 6.07 12.46
CA GLU A 136 -19.35 5.63 11.98
C GLU A 136 -19.41 4.10 11.88
N TRP A 137 -18.29 3.45 11.54
CA TRP A 137 -18.23 2.02 11.25
C TRP A 137 -17.58 1.19 12.36
N MET A 138 -16.77 1.81 13.21
CA MET A 138 -16.04 1.15 14.30
C MET A 138 -16.13 1.98 15.60
N PRO A 139 -17.33 2.36 16.06
CA PRO A 139 -17.50 3.26 17.19
C PRO A 139 -16.81 2.74 18.46
N GLU A 140 -16.77 1.42 18.65
CA GLU A 140 -16.04 0.71 19.72
C GLU A 140 -14.53 1.04 19.78
N ARG A 141 -13.87 1.33 18.64
CA ARG A 141 -12.45 1.72 18.63
C ARG A 141 -12.22 3.15 19.13
N ARG A 142 -13.26 3.98 19.10
CA ARG A 142 -13.25 5.35 19.63
C ARG A 142 -13.70 5.43 21.10
N VAL A 143 -14.08 4.31 21.71
CA VAL A 143 -14.60 4.27 23.10
C VAL A 143 -13.53 4.63 24.14
N SER A 144 -12.24 4.64 23.79
CA SER A 144 -11.21 5.29 24.61
C SER A 144 -10.70 6.59 23.95
N PRO A 145 -10.45 7.66 24.73
CA PRO A 145 -9.72 8.85 24.27
C PRO A 145 -8.39 8.54 23.57
N ASP A 146 -7.81 7.37 23.86
CA ASP A 146 -6.57 6.89 23.25
C ASP A 146 -6.75 6.47 21.78
N GLY A 147 -7.96 6.09 21.35
CA GLY A 147 -8.22 5.57 19.99
C GLY A 147 -8.00 6.61 18.90
N GLU A 148 -8.61 7.80 19.02
CA GLU A 148 -8.42 8.88 18.06
C GLU A 148 -6.97 9.41 18.09
N ALA A 149 -6.40 9.58 19.29
CA ALA A 149 -5.01 10.03 19.43
C ALA A 149 -4.03 9.04 18.76
N ALA A 150 -4.27 7.73 18.93
CA ALA A 150 -3.50 6.69 18.27
C ALA A 150 -3.68 6.72 16.75
N HIS A 151 -4.89 6.92 16.23
CA HIS A 151 -5.13 7.07 14.79
C HIS A 151 -4.35 8.27 14.25
N ARG A 152 -4.50 9.46 14.85
CA ARG A 152 -3.79 10.67 14.42
C ARG A 152 -2.27 10.46 14.42
N SER A 153 -1.74 9.84 15.47
CA SER A 153 -0.31 9.51 15.57
C SER A 153 0.14 8.52 14.48
N ALA A 154 -0.65 7.48 14.22
CA ALA A 154 -0.38 6.51 13.17
C ALA A 154 -0.44 7.14 11.77
N PHE A 155 -1.42 8.02 11.53
CA PHE A 155 -1.55 8.78 10.29
C PHE A 155 -0.34 9.70 10.11
N HIS A 156 0.04 10.47 11.13
CA HIS A 156 1.19 11.36 11.07
C HIS A 156 2.48 10.60 10.75
N ARG A 157 2.71 9.45 11.40
CA ARG A 157 3.87 8.60 11.08
C ARG A 157 3.85 8.13 9.62
N THR A 158 2.68 7.78 9.10
CA THR A 158 2.50 7.31 7.71
C THR A 158 2.75 8.44 6.71
N ALA A 159 2.16 9.61 6.93
CA ALA A 159 2.24 10.77 6.05
C ALA A 159 3.61 11.45 6.06
N TYR A 160 4.15 11.74 7.25
CA TYR A 160 5.30 12.64 7.39
C TYR A 160 6.62 11.91 7.64
N VAL A 161 6.60 10.79 8.38
CA VAL A 161 7.83 10.05 8.68
C VAL A 161 8.13 9.04 7.58
N LYS A 162 7.14 8.23 7.21
CA LYS A 162 7.32 7.20 6.19
C LYS A 162 7.07 7.68 4.77
N ARG A 163 6.39 8.82 4.61
CA ARG A 163 6.06 9.44 3.31
C ARG A 163 5.21 8.54 2.41
N GLU A 164 4.40 7.64 2.97
CA GLU A 164 3.64 6.64 2.20
C GLU A 164 2.51 7.24 1.33
N TYR A 165 2.13 8.50 1.57
CA TYR A 165 1.19 9.23 0.69
C TYR A 165 1.86 10.04 -0.42
N CYS A 166 3.20 10.06 -0.46
CA CYS A 166 3.92 10.80 -1.49
C CYS A 166 4.18 9.91 -2.71
N GLU A 167 4.28 10.54 -3.87
CA GLU A 167 4.66 9.89 -5.12
C GLU A 167 6.12 10.22 -5.44
N VAL A 168 6.82 9.30 -6.11
CA VAL A 168 8.17 9.59 -6.59
C VAL A 168 8.09 10.58 -7.74
N ASP A 169 8.84 11.68 -7.65
CA ASP A 169 9.01 12.64 -8.72
C ASP A 169 9.80 12.02 -9.87
N MET A 170 9.07 11.38 -10.77
CA MET A 170 9.65 10.77 -11.96
C MET A 170 10.27 11.82 -12.89
N GLY A 171 9.89 13.10 -12.80
CA GLY A 171 10.51 14.18 -13.56
C GLY A 171 11.94 14.41 -13.10
N ARG A 172 12.12 14.73 -11.81
CA ARG A 172 13.45 14.89 -11.19
C ARG A 172 14.30 13.62 -11.30
N LEU A 173 13.71 12.46 -11.03
CA LEU A 173 14.46 11.19 -11.02
C LEU A 173 15.11 10.88 -12.39
N PHE A 174 14.46 11.28 -13.48
CA PHE A 174 14.93 11.01 -14.84
C PHE A 174 15.56 12.23 -15.52
N GLU A 175 15.77 13.33 -14.80
CA GLU A 175 16.39 14.52 -15.35
C GLU A 175 17.82 14.22 -15.86
N GLY A 176 18.03 14.38 -17.17
CA GLY A 176 19.30 14.05 -17.82
C GLY A 176 19.59 12.54 -17.98
N VAL A 177 18.67 11.65 -17.61
CA VAL A 177 18.86 10.20 -17.69
C VAL A 177 18.37 9.66 -19.03
N THR A 178 19.28 9.05 -19.79
CA THR A 178 18.97 8.45 -21.11
C THR A 178 19.21 6.94 -21.18
N THR A 179 19.89 6.37 -20.20
CA THR A 179 20.25 4.95 -20.16
C THR A 179 19.88 4.31 -18.82
N TRP A 180 19.66 2.99 -18.83
CA TRP A 180 19.35 2.22 -17.63
C TRP A 180 20.43 2.36 -16.55
N ASP A 181 21.72 2.37 -16.93
CA ASP A 181 22.81 2.49 -15.96
C ASP A 181 22.86 3.90 -15.36
N GLY A 182 22.60 4.94 -16.15
CA GLY A 182 22.44 6.30 -15.65
C GLY A 182 21.26 6.44 -14.67
N LEU A 183 20.18 5.68 -14.87
CA LEU A 183 19.07 5.61 -13.92
C LEU A 183 19.50 4.95 -12.61
N LEU A 184 20.24 3.84 -12.66
CA LEU A 184 20.77 3.18 -11.47
C LEU A 184 21.71 4.10 -10.67
N GLU A 185 22.53 4.90 -11.35
CA GLU A 185 23.35 5.93 -10.71
C GLU A 185 22.51 7.03 -10.05
N ALA A 186 21.47 7.52 -10.74
CA ALA A 186 20.54 8.51 -10.18
C ALA A 186 19.81 7.98 -8.93
N LEU A 187 19.43 6.71 -8.93
CA LEU A 187 18.79 6.05 -7.79
C LEU A 187 19.74 5.86 -6.59
N ASN A 188 21.05 5.85 -6.81
CA ASN A 188 22.04 5.77 -5.74
C ASN A 188 22.19 7.12 -5.00
N LYS A 189 21.87 8.24 -5.65
CA LYS A 189 21.98 9.58 -5.05
C LYS A 189 21.08 9.75 -3.82
N THR A 190 21.45 10.68 -2.95
CA THR A 190 20.59 11.17 -1.87
C THR A 190 19.78 12.34 -2.41
N TRP A 191 18.47 12.29 -2.22
CA TRP A 191 17.55 13.32 -2.66
C TRP A 191 17.20 14.21 -1.47
N SER A 192 17.22 15.53 -1.71
CA SER A 192 16.77 16.56 -0.78
C SER A 192 15.58 17.31 -1.35
#